data_AF-A0A3A9SP77-F1
#
_entry.id   AF-A0A3A9SP77-F1
#
_cell.length_a   1.000
_cell.length_b   1.000
_cell.length_c   1.000
_cell.angle_alpha   90.00
_cell.angle_beta   90.00
_cell.angle_gamma   90.00
#
_symmetry.space_group_name_H-M   'P 1'
#
loop_
_entity.id
_entity.type
_entity.pdbx_description
1 polymer ?
#
loop_
_entity_poly.entity_id
_entity_poly.type
_entity_poly.pdbx_seq_one_letter_code
_entity_poly.pdbx_strand_id
1 'polypeptide(L)'
;MSNNYNLLLKIRDNLENNPSFITELPVKDIIDCVIYELHEIRQFYESEHYDAITKEMLEYASEMMEMQDAGDSVGALKLFDSILRQHRMIPDVEFALPFIERANYDKALNRHILEGTVIAMGDSHSCFFSGNQDLSLKPILNDISTCDQLDGHPFTVLHLGPCLAYSCDKYGSTNRVREKVEWLEGNFFLEGETIIFSLGEIDVRTQVYKQVQSGRDYKEVVDEILEHYMKLLLWLKERGYRVICYGPIGSLKDSAPLDDYRPRVGSEQQRNQAGRYYNERLEAICREQGLEFFTLFYDMVNDDNETDERFLSGDQFHLGQYGYQLAIDKLRCLGLAL
;
A
#
# COMPACT_ATOMS: atom_id res chain seq x y z
N MET A 1 -21.65 1.65 18.64
CA MET A 1 -21.64 0.17 18.78
C MET A 1 -21.55 -0.33 17.37
N SER A 2 -20.44 -1.00 17.05
CA SER A 2 -20.15 -1.43 15.70
C SER A 2 -21.24 -2.33 15.14
N ASN A 3 -21.36 -2.36 13.81
CA ASN A 3 -22.29 -3.26 13.12
C ASN A 3 -22.03 -4.74 13.47
N ASN A 4 -20.77 -5.12 13.71
CA ASN A 4 -20.41 -6.49 14.07
C ASN A 4 -20.86 -6.85 15.49
N TYR A 5 -20.74 -5.96 16.47
CA TYR A 5 -21.26 -6.23 17.83
C TYR A 5 -22.75 -6.56 17.80
N ASN A 6 -23.54 -5.81 17.03
CA ASN A 6 -24.98 -6.06 16.87
C ASN A 6 -25.27 -7.38 16.14
N LEU A 7 -24.42 -7.77 15.19
CA LEU A 7 -24.52 -9.07 14.53
C LEU A 7 -24.21 -10.22 15.50
N LEU A 8 -23.15 -10.10 16.30
CA LEU A 8 -22.78 -11.08 17.32
C LEU A 8 -23.89 -11.25 18.36
N LEU A 9 -24.52 -10.16 18.79
CA LEU A 9 -25.70 -10.23 19.67
C LEU A 9 -26.84 -11.04 19.04
N LYS A 10 -27.16 -10.82 17.75
CA LYS A 10 -28.20 -11.59 17.05
C LYS A 10 -27.86 -13.08 16.95
N ILE A 11 -26.59 -13.42 16.73
CA ILE A 11 -26.12 -14.81 16.68
C ILE A 11 -26.27 -15.45 18.07
N ARG A 12 -25.85 -14.76 19.12
CA ARG A 12 -26.01 -15.20 20.52
C ARG A 12 -27.47 -15.42 20.88
N ASP A 13 -28.35 -14.47 20.55
CA ASP A 13 -29.79 -14.58 20.81
C ASP A 13 -30.43 -15.71 19.98
N ASN A 14 -29.95 -15.96 18.76
CA ASN A 14 -30.41 -17.10 17.97
C ASN A 14 -30.01 -18.43 18.61
N LEU A 15 -28.77 -18.55 19.10
CA LEU A 15 -28.32 -19.74 19.83
C LEU A 15 -29.12 -19.97 21.12
N GLU A 16 -29.46 -18.91 21.84
CA GLU A 16 -30.27 -18.97 23.06
C GLU A 16 -31.70 -19.48 22.79
N ASN A 17 -32.31 -18.98 21.70
CA ASN A 17 -33.67 -19.37 21.32
C ASN A 17 -33.74 -20.71 20.58
N ASN A 18 -32.66 -21.11 19.91
CA ASN A 18 -32.59 -22.31 19.08
C ASN A 18 -31.32 -23.11 19.42
N PRO A 19 -31.28 -23.90 20.51
CA PRO A 19 -30.09 -24.62 20.95
C PRO A 19 -29.45 -25.53 19.91
N SER A 20 -30.24 -26.08 18.97
CA SER A 20 -29.73 -26.91 17.88
C SER A 20 -28.86 -26.14 16.88
N PHE A 21 -28.94 -24.81 16.85
CA PHE A 21 -28.12 -23.94 16.01
C PHE A 21 -26.63 -24.07 16.32
N ILE A 22 -26.25 -24.61 17.49
CA ILE A 22 -24.85 -24.82 17.86
C ILE A 22 -24.07 -25.62 16.80
N THR A 23 -24.69 -26.60 16.14
CA THR A 23 -24.04 -27.43 15.12
C THR A 23 -23.80 -26.69 13.80
N GLU A 24 -24.42 -25.52 13.62
CA GLU A 24 -24.31 -24.68 12.42
C GLU A 24 -23.59 -23.35 12.71
N LEU A 25 -23.12 -23.15 13.95
CA LEU A 25 -22.50 -21.91 14.38
C LEU A 25 -21.21 -21.66 13.59
N PRO A 26 -21.04 -20.52 12.90
CA PRO A 26 -19.84 -20.20 12.13
C PRO A 26 -18.74 -19.67 13.06
N VAL A 27 -18.20 -20.52 13.93
CA VAL A 27 -17.25 -20.14 14.99
C VAL A 27 -16.06 -19.37 14.45
N LYS A 28 -15.48 -19.84 13.35
CA LYS A 28 -14.32 -19.19 12.71
C LYS A 28 -14.66 -17.77 12.26
N ASP A 29 -15.77 -17.58 11.57
CA ASP A 29 -16.16 -16.26 11.07
C ASP A 29 -16.47 -15.28 12.21
N ILE A 30 -17.08 -15.77 13.30
CA ILE A 30 -17.34 -14.98 14.51
C ILE A 30 -16.03 -14.44 15.10
N ILE A 31 -15.03 -15.30 15.27
CA ILE A 31 -13.75 -14.92 15.86
C ILE A 31 -12.94 -14.05 14.89
N ASP A 32 -12.92 -14.41 13.60
CA ASP A 32 -12.27 -13.61 12.55
C ASP A 32 -12.85 -12.19 12.52
N CYS A 33 -14.16 -11.99 12.73
CA CYS A 33 -14.77 -10.65 12.85
C CYS A 33 -14.19 -9.84 14.01
N VAL A 34 -14.03 -10.43 15.20
CA VAL A 34 -13.51 -9.71 16.39
C VAL A 34 -12.03 -9.41 16.23
N ILE A 35 -11.25 -10.39 15.76
CA ILE A 35 -9.82 -10.22 15.51
C ILE A 35 -9.59 -9.17 14.43
N TYR A 36 -10.43 -9.14 13.39
CA TYR A 36 -10.34 -8.11 12.35
C TYR A 36 -10.56 -6.70 12.92
N GLU A 37 -11.61 -6.47 13.73
CA GLU A 37 -11.80 -5.17 14.38
C GLU A 37 -10.62 -4.80 15.29
N LEU A 38 -10.12 -5.74 16.10
CA LEU A 38 -8.95 -5.53 16.95
C LEU A 38 -7.70 -5.16 16.13
N HIS A 39 -7.49 -5.83 14.99
CA HIS A 39 -6.37 -5.60 14.10
C HIS A 39 -6.40 -4.20 13.48
N GLU A 40 -7.58 -3.68 13.09
CA GLU A 40 -7.74 -2.32 12.57
C GLU A 40 -7.29 -1.25 13.57
N ILE A 41 -7.49 -1.51 14.86
CA ILE A 41 -7.14 -0.58 15.93
C ILE A 41 -5.90 -0.98 16.73
N ARG A 42 -5.10 -1.94 16.24
CA ARG A 42 -3.94 -2.51 16.94
C ARG A 42 -2.94 -1.44 17.45
N GLN A 43 -2.89 -0.30 16.78
CA GLN A 43 -2.01 0.83 17.13
C GLN A 43 -2.34 1.49 18.49
N PHE A 44 -3.52 1.22 19.07
CA PHE A 44 -3.86 1.65 20.43
C PHE A 44 -3.28 0.76 21.53
N TYR A 45 -2.72 -0.38 21.16
CA TYR A 45 -2.28 -1.39 22.11
C TYR A 45 -0.77 -1.58 22.01
N GLU A 46 -0.15 -1.81 23.16
CA GLU A 46 1.19 -2.39 23.21
C GLU A 46 1.16 -3.79 22.60
N SER A 47 2.22 -4.20 21.89
CA SER A 47 2.26 -5.49 21.19
C SER A 47 1.93 -6.67 22.11
N GLU A 48 2.46 -6.69 23.33
CA GLU A 48 2.18 -7.75 24.31
C GLU A 48 0.69 -7.84 24.69
N HIS A 49 0.01 -6.69 24.76
CA HIS A 49 -1.42 -6.64 25.09
C HIS A 49 -2.28 -7.06 23.91
N TYR A 50 -1.94 -6.61 22.70
CA TYR A 50 -2.60 -7.05 21.47
C TYR A 50 -2.47 -8.57 21.28
N ASP A 51 -1.26 -9.11 21.48
CA ASP A 51 -0.99 -10.54 21.36
C ASP A 51 -1.76 -11.35 22.41
N ALA A 52 -1.87 -10.82 23.65
CA ALA A 52 -2.64 -11.46 24.71
C ALA A 52 -4.14 -11.56 24.37
N ILE A 53 -4.75 -10.46 23.91
CA ILE A 53 -6.18 -10.47 23.50
C ILE A 53 -6.39 -11.40 22.31
N THR A 54 -5.52 -11.32 21.29
CA THR A 54 -5.62 -12.17 20.10
C THR A 54 -5.52 -13.65 20.46
N LYS A 55 -4.57 -14.01 21.35
CA LYS A 55 -4.42 -15.36 21.85
C LYS A 55 -5.67 -15.83 22.60
N GLU A 56 -6.23 -15.01 23.49
CA GLU A 56 -7.46 -15.32 24.22
C GLU A 56 -8.65 -15.56 23.26
N MET A 57 -8.79 -14.73 22.22
CA MET A 57 -9.83 -14.93 21.20
C MET A 57 -9.67 -16.25 20.43
N LEU A 58 -8.43 -16.65 20.12
CA LEU A 58 -8.15 -17.93 19.47
C LEU A 58 -8.42 -19.12 20.40
N GLU A 59 -8.14 -18.99 21.70
CA GLU A 59 -8.50 -19.99 22.71
C GLU A 59 -10.03 -20.14 22.81
N TYR A 60 -10.79 -19.04 22.80
CA TYR A 60 -12.25 -19.07 22.71
C TYR A 60 -12.75 -19.75 21.42
N ALA A 61 -12.07 -19.57 20.29
CA ALA A 61 -12.41 -20.27 19.05
C ALA A 61 -12.31 -21.80 19.23
N SER A 62 -11.20 -22.26 19.80
CA SER A 62 -10.97 -23.69 20.08
C SER A 62 -12.01 -24.26 21.03
N GLU A 63 -12.27 -23.60 22.15
CA GLU A 63 -13.28 -24.03 23.12
C GLU A 63 -14.70 -24.07 22.51
N MET A 64 -15.05 -23.08 21.69
CA MET A 64 -16.37 -23.02 21.04
C MET A 64 -16.53 -24.15 20.01
N MET A 65 -15.47 -24.51 19.28
CA MET A 65 -15.49 -25.66 18.36
C MET A 65 -15.68 -26.98 19.11
N GLU A 66 -15.04 -27.17 20.27
CA GLU A 66 -15.27 -28.36 21.11
C GLU A 66 -16.72 -28.43 21.62
N MET A 67 -17.29 -27.29 22.04
CA MET A 67 -18.69 -27.19 22.45
C MET A 67 -19.65 -27.48 21.28
N GLN A 68 -19.28 -27.03 20.07
CA GLN A 68 -20.01 -27.33 18.84
C GLN A 68 -20.05 -28.83 18.54
N ASP A 69 -18.91 -29.52 18.61
CA ASP A 69 -18.80 -30.96 18.42
C ASP A 69 -19.57 -31.75 19.47
N ALA A 70 -19.59 -31.26 20.71
CA ALA A 70 -20.33 -31.87 21.82
C ALA A 70 -21.85 -31.54 21.81
N GLY A 71 -22.30 -30.60 20.98
CA GLY A 71 -23.68 -30.08 21.02
C GLY A 71 -24.00 -29.31 22.31
N ASP A 72 -22.99 -28.79 23.01
CA ASP A 72 -23.15 -28.06 24.28
C ASP A 72 -23.50 -26.58 24.03
N SER A 73 -24.76 -26.35 23.70
CA SER A 73 -25.31 -24.99 23.53
C SER A 73 -25.20 -24.11 24.78
N VAL A 74 -25.23 -24.67 25.99
CA VAL A 74 -25.18 -23.91 27.25
C VAL A 74 -23.76 -23.44 27.53
N GLY A 75 -22.76 -24.31 27.32
CA GLY A 75 -21.35 -23.94 27.34
C GLY A 75 -21.06 -22.86 26.31
N ALA A 76 -21.52 -23.08 25.07
CA ALA A 76 -21.32 -22.15 23.97
C ALA A 76 -21.88 -20.76 24.27
N LEU A 77 -23.09 -20.65 24.84
CA LEU A 77 -23.68 -19.37 25.24
C LEU A 77 -22.83 -18.61 26.26
N LYS A 78 -22.28 -19.30 27.27
CA LYS A 78 -21.41 -18.66 28.28
C LYS A 78 -20.12 -18.12 27.67
N LEU A 79 -19.53 -18.88 26.74
CA LEU A 79 -18.34 -18.49 26.02
C LEU A 79 -18.63 -17.32 25.08
N PHE A 80 -19.80 -17.31 24.43
CA PHE A 80 -20.28 -16.21 23.61
C PHE A 80 -20.44 -14.92 24.42
N ASP A 81 -20.99 -15.00 25.64
CA ASP A 81 -21.08 -13.86 26.54
C ASP A 81 -19.68 -13.32 26.93
N SER A 82 -18.66 -14.19 27.05
CA SER A 82 -17.27 -13.77 27.22
C SER A 82 -16.71 -13.04 26.00
N ILE A 83 -16.95 -13.57 24.80
CA ILE A 83 -16.55 -12.91 23.53
C ILE A 83 -17.20 -11.53 23.44
N LEU A 84 -18.51 -11.41 23.71
CA LEU A 84 -19.23 -10.13 23.69
C LEU A 84 -18.70 -9.15 24.75
N ARG A 85 -18.32 -9.62 25.93
CA ARG A 85 -17.68 -8.77 26.95
C ARG A 85 -16.34 -8.24 26.46
N GLN A 86 -15.50 -9.09 25.88
CA GLN A 86 -14.19 -8.67 25.35
C GLN A 86 -14.35 -7.70 24.18
N HIS A 87 -15.23 -8.01 23.23
CA HIS A 87 -15.55 -7.12 22.12
C HIS A 87 -16.03 -5.74 22.60
N ARG A 88 -16.80 -5.66 23.68
CA ARG A 88 -17.27 -4.37 24.23
C ARG A 88 -16.13 -3.49 24.75
N MET A 89 -14.97 -4.07 25.06
CA MET A 89 -13.77 -3.36 25.48
C MET A 89 -12.93 -2.84 24.30
N ILE A 90 -13.18 -3.33 23.08
CA ILE A 90 -12.55 -2.86 21.85
C ILE A 90 -13.19 -1.52 21.46
N PRO A 91 -12.41 -0.42 21.34
CA PRO A 91 -12.91 0.84 20.81
C PRO A 91 -13.64 0.66 19.48
N ASP A 92 -14.73 1.40 19.32
CA ASP A 92 -15.51 1.39 18.08
C ASP A 92 -14.63 1.90 16.93
N VAL A 93 -14.37 1.03 15.94
CA VAL A 93 -13.44 1.27 14.82
C VAL A 93 -13.78 2.57 14.08
N GLU A 94 -15.07 2.85 13.86
CA GLU A 94 -15.52 4.06 13.16
C GLU A 94 -15.10 5.35 13.90
N PHE A 95 -15.04 5.29 15.23
CA PHE A 95 -14.59 6.42 16.04
C PHE A 95 -13.07 6.44 16.23
N ALA A 96 -12.44 5.27 16.28
CA ALA A 96 -11.03 5.12 16.59
C ALA A 96 -10.11 5.44 15.38
N LEU A 97 -10.51 5.05 14.17
CA LEU A 97 -9.72 5.21 12.95
C LEU A 97 -9.33 6.67 12.67
N PRO A 98 -10.24 7.68 12.74
CA PRO A 98 -9.85 9.07 12.51
C PRO A 98 -8.75 9.58 13.47
N PHE A 99 -8.72 9.10 14.72
CA PHE A 99 -7.65 9.45 15.66
C PHE A 99 -6.33 8.78 15.28
N ILE A 100 -6.36 7.51 14.85
CA ILE A 100 -5.18 6.79 14.37
C ILE A 100 -4.60 7.49 13.14
N GLU A 101 -5.44 7.76 12.14
CA GLU A 101 -5.02 8.44 10.91
C GLU A 101 -4.42 9.81 11.20
N ARG A 102 -5.03 10.56 12.12
CA ARG A 102 -4.51 11.86 12.55
C ARG A 102 -3.17 11.74 13.26
N ALA A 103 -3.04 10.78 14.18
CA ALA A 103 -1.78 10.53 14.89
C ALA A 103 -0.66 10.10 13.93
N ASN A 104 -0.96 9.24 12.95
CA ASN A 104 -0.01 8.84 11.91
C ASN A 104 0.39 10.01 11.02
N TYR A 105 -0.57 10.86 10.62
CA TYR A 105 -0.30 12.09 9.88
C TYR A 105 0.61 13.02 10.67
N ASP A 106 0.25 13.34 11.92
CA ASP A 106 1.03 14.26 12.76
C ASP A 106 2.44 13.69 13.01
N LYS A 107 2.59 12.37 13.20
CA LYS A 107 3.89 11.71 13.34
C LYS A 107 4.74 11.84 12.07
N ALA A 108 4.18 11.52 10.90
CA ALA A 108 4.88 11.59 9.63
C ALA A 108 5.29 13.04 9.30
N LEU A 109 4.40 14.00 9.50
CA LEU A 109 4.65 15.41 9.26
C LEU A 109 5.71 15.96 10.22
N ASN A 110 5.59 15.68 11.52
CA ASN A 110 6.57 16.12 12.51
C ASN A 110 7.95 15.58 12.19
N ARG A 111 8.05 14.30 11.82
CA ARG A 111 9.32 13.70 11.40
C ARG A 111 9.89 14.43 10.19
N HIS A 112 9.09 14.61 9.14
CA HIS A 112 9.51 15.30 7.92
C HIS A 112 10.06 16.71 8.23
N ILE A 113 9.36 17.48 9.06
CA ILE A 113 9.78 18.82 9.47
C ILE A 113 11.06 18.80 10.33
N LEU A 114 11.12 17.93 11.33
CA LEU A 114 12.22 17.93 12.31
C LEU A 114 13.52 17.33 11.75
N GLU A 115 13.40 16.31 10.90
CA GLU A 115 14.55 15.58 10.33
C GLU A 115 14.92 16.08 8.93
N GLY A 116 14.08 16.90 8.28
CA GLY A 116 14.34 17.43 6.95
C GLY A 116 14.37 16.34 5.87
N THR A 117 13.52 15.31 6.01
CA THR A 117 13.52 14.17 5.08
C THR A 117 13.02 14.54 3.69
N VAL A 118 13.42 13.80 2.67
CA VAL A 118 12.87 13.92 1.30
C VAL A 118 11.53 13.20 1.20
N ILE A 119 10.55 13.76 0.50
CA ILE A 119 9.29 13.06 0.26
C ILE A 119 9.46 12.06 -0.87
N ALA A 120 9.05 10.82 -0.65
CA ALA A 120 8.91 9.80 -1.68
C ALA A 120 7.45 9.39 -1.79
N MET A 121 6.82 9.62 -2.94
CA MET A 121 5.39 9.37 -3.11
C MET A 121 5.03 8.73 -4.44
N GLY A 122 3.88 8.05 -4.47
CA GLY A 122 3.39 7.37 -5.65
C GLY A 122 2.54 6.15 -5.33
N ASP A 123 2.65 5.12 -6.16
CA ASP A 123 2.07 3.80 -5.88
C ASP A 123 2.90 3.01 -4.85
N SER A 124 2.63 1.72 -4.69
CA SER A 124 3.30 0.87 -3.70
C SER A 124 4.82 0.77 -3.89
N HIS A 125 5.37 1.06 -5.08
CA HIS A 125 6.82 1.08 -5.29
C HIS A 125 7.52 2.25 -4.61
N SER A 126 6.81 3.34 -4.29
CA SER A 126 7.35 4.41 -3.44
C SER A 126 7.67 3.92 -2.02
N CYS A 127 7.04 2.83 -1.57
CA CYS A 127 7.26 2.26 -0.23
C CYS A 127 8.64 1.64 -0.06
N PHE A 128 9.34 1.35 -1.16
CA PHE A 128 10.75 0.94 -1.14
C PHE A 128 11.63 1.91 -0.34
N PHE A 129 11.35 3.22 -0.42
CA PHE A 129 12.12 4.25 0.28
C PHE A 129 11.92 4.25 1.81
N SER A 130 10.98 3.47 2.33
CA SER A 130 10.80 3.30 3.78
C SER A 130 11.91 2.49 4.45
N GLY A 131 12.70 1.75 3.66
CA GLY A 131 13.70 0.82 4.16
C GLY A 131 13.14 -0.53 4.64
N ASN A 132 11.82 -0.73 4.60
CA ASN A 132 11.22 -2.00 4.98
C ASN A 132 11.33 -3.04 3.88
N GLN A 133 11.52 -4.30 4.26
CA GLN A 133 11.50 -5.41 3.32
C GLN A 133 10.10 -5.68 2.76
N ASP A 134 9.07 -5.49 3.59
CA ASP A 134 7.67 -5.71 3.24
C ASP A 134 6.88 -4.40 3.35
N LEU A 135 5.73 -4.33 2.67
CA LEU A 135 4.84 -3.18 2.75
C LEU A 135 4.25 -3.04 4.16
N SER A 136 4.35 -1.84 4.73
CA SER A 136 3.91 -1.51 6.10
C SER A 136 2.98 -0.30 6.11
N LEU A 137 1.97 -0.32 5.23
CA LEU A 137 1.07 0.83 5.04
C LEU A 137 0.32 1.19 6.32
N LYS A 138 0.39 2.48 6.67
CA LYS A 138 -0.34 3.10 7.78
C LYS A 138 -1.21 4.21 7.23
N PRO A 139 -2.54 4.10 7.32
CA PRO A 139 -3.41 5.13 6.79
C PRO A 139 -3.16 6.45 7.53
N ILE A 140 -3.17 7.52 6.74
CA ILE A 140 -3.25 8.90 7.17
C ILE A 140 -4.49 9.51 6.51
N LEU A 141 -4.72 10.80 6.72
CA LEU A 141 -5.88 11.50 6.19
C LEU A 141 -5.94 11.47 4.65
N ASN A 142 -7.16 11.60 4.11
CA ASN A 142 -7.44 11.78 2.68
C ASN A 142 -7.04 10.59 1.77
N ASP A 143 -7.27 9.36 2.24
CA ASP A 143 -6.97 8.11 1.53
C ASP A 143 -5.48 8.00 1.11
N ILE A 144 -4.59 8.61 1.89
CA ILE A 144 -3.15 8.50 1.74
C ILE A 144 -2.65 7.57 2.86
N SER A 145 -1.55 6.88 2.63
CA SER A 145 -0.88 6.09 3.66
C SER A 145 0.58 6.49 3.76
N THR A 146 1.18 6.36 4.94
CA THR A 146 2.63 6.33 5.11
C THR A 146 3.10 4.91 5.37
N CYS A 147 4.39 4.72 5.64
CA CYS A 147 4.95 3.44 6.06
C CYS A 147 5.52 3.54 7.47
N ASP A 148 5.74 2.40 8.11
CA ASP A 148 6.76 2.35 9.17
C ASP A 148 8.09 2.86 8.62
N GLN A 149 8.77 3.74 9.34
CA GLN A 149 10.05 4.29 8.93
C GLN A 149 11.10 3.74 9.89
N LEU A 150 12.21 3.25 9.34
CA LEU A 150 13.38 2.92 10.13
C LEU A 150 14.06 4.22 10.59
N ASP A 151 14.42 4.29 11.87
CA ASP A 151 15.05 5.49 12.46
C ASP A 151 16.29 5.90 11.66
N GLY A 152 16.41 7.20 11.35
CA GLY A 152 17.52 7.76 10.58
C GLY A 152 17.45 7.54 9.06
N HIS A 153 16.39 6.92 8.53
CA HIS A 153 16.17 6.92 7.08
C HIS A 153 15.88 8.35 6.57
N PRO A 154 16.37 8.74 5.38
CA PRO A 154 16.27 10.12 4.91
C PRO A 154 14.97 10.45 4.16
N PHE A 155 13.98 9.56 4.18
CA PHE A 155 12.74 9.70 3.41
C PHE A 155 11.50 9.72 4.29
N THR A 156 10.49 10.50 3.91
CA THR A 156 9.11 10.32 4.35
C THR A 156 8.29 9.78 3.19
N VAL A 157 7.77 8.57 3.34
CA VAL A 157 6.99 7.89 2.29
C VAL A 157 5.52 8.26 2.38
N LEU A 158 4.92 8.59 1.24
CA LEU A 158 3.49 8.84 1.07
C LEU A 158 2.92 7.98 -0.08
N HIS A 159 2.25 6.90 0.27
CA HIS A 159 1.55 6.03 -0.65
C HIS A 159 0.17 6.59 -1.01
N LEU A 160 -0.07 6.80 -2.30
CA LEU A 160 -1.30 7.41 -2.83
C LEU A 160 -2.36 6.37 -3.25
N GLY A 161 -2.06 5.07 -3.13
CA GLY A 161 -2.91 3.97 -3.61
C GLY A 161 -2.38 3.34 -4.91
N PRO A 162 -3.11 2.40 -5.52
CA PRO A 162 -2.74 1.73 -6.77
C PRO A 162 -2.94 2.67 -7.98
N CYS A 163 -2.10 3.70 -8.05
CA CYS A 163 -2.23 4.84 -8.94
C CYS A 163 -1.67 4.57 -10.34
N LEU A 164 -2.37 5.04 -11.37
CA LEU A 164 -1.88 5.00 -12.75
C LEU A 164 -1.26 6.34 -13.14
N ALA A 165 -0.10 6.30 -13.77
CA ALA A 165 0.53 7.46 -14.40
C ALA A 165 -0.40 8.09 -15.45
N TYR A 166 -1.16 7.27 -16.21
CA TYR A 166 -2.11 7.76 -17.20
C TYR A 166 -3.20 8.69 -16.63
N SER A 167 -3.66 8.42 -15.40
CA SER A 167 -4.79 9.11 -14.80
C SER A 167 -4.40 10.11 -13.72
N CYS A 168 -3.10 10.27 -13.44
CA CYS A 168 -2.63 10.93 -12.22
C CYS A 168 -2.97 12.43 -12.16
N ASP A 169 -3.08 13.10 -13.32
CA ASP A 169 -3.44 14.52 -13.43
C ASP A 169 -4.97 14.74 -13.58
N LYS A 170 -5.77 13.66 -13.63
CA LYS A 170 -7.22 13.75 -13.82
C LYS A 170 -7.97 13.81 -12.49
N TYR A 171 -8.69 14.91 -12.28
CA TYR A 171 -9.69 15.03 -11.21
C TYR A 171 -10.81 14.01 -11.33
N GLY A 172 -11.29 13.50 -10.20
CA GLY A 172 -12.35 12.49 -10.14
C GLY A 172 -11.94 11.15 -10.73
N SER A 173 -10.64 10.90 -10.91
CA SER A 173 -10.13 9.56 -11.19
C SER A 173 -10.36 8.65 -10.00
N THR A 174 -10.41 7.33 -10.21
CA THR A 174 -10.70 6.34 -9.15
C THR A 174 -9.79 6.50 -7.92
N ASN A 175 -8.50 6.74 -8.13
CA ASN A 175 -7.52 6.92 -7.05
C ASN A 175 -7.32 8.38 -6.63
N ARG A 176 -7.94 9.35 -7.33
CA ARG A 176 -7.92 10.78 -7.00
C ARG A 176 -6.52 11.34 -6.76
N VAL A 177 -5.53 10.89 -7.54
CA VAL A 177 -4.12 11.26 -7.35
C VAL A 177 -3.94 12.76 -7.35
N ARG A 178 -4.58 13.43 -8.32
CA ARG A 178 -4.53 14.87 -8.47
C ARG A 178 -4.98 15.60 -7.20
N GLU A 179 -6.14 15.21 -6.67
CA GLU A 179 -6.70 15.80 -5.45
C GLU A 179 -5.87 15.47 -4.21
N LYS A 180 -5.30 14.27 -4.13
CA LYS A 180 -4.40 13.88 -3.03
C LYS A 180 -3.13 14.73 -3.03
N VAL A 181 -2.52 14.95 -4.19
CA VAL A 181 -1.33 15.79 -4.32
C VAL A 181 -1.64 17.24 -3.97
N GLU A 182 -2.78 17.80 -4.40
CA GLU A 182 -3.21 19.15 -4.00
C GLU A 182 -3.50 19.27 -2.51
N TRP A 183 -4.08 18.23 -1.91
CA TRP A 183 -4.26 18.19 -0.46
C TRP A 183 -2.90 18.17 0.26
N LEU A 184 -1.95 17.37 -0.21
CA LEU A 184 -0.59 17.35 0.35
C LEU A 184 0.12 18.70 0.18
N GLU A 185 -0.02 19.37 -0.97
CA GLU A 185 0.51 20.72 -1.20
C GLU A 185 0.04 21.70 -0.12
N GLY A 186 -1.26 21.67 0.22
CA GLY A 186 -1.84 22.58 1.20
C GLY A 186 -1.64 22.21 2.66
N ASN A 187 -1.25 20.97 2.97
CA ASN A 187 -1.30 20.44 4.34
C ASN A 187 -0.03 19.71 4.81
N PHE A 188 0.83 19.25 3.91
CA PHE A 188 1.98 18.41 4.27
C PHE A 188 3.28 18.98 3.73
N PHE A 189 3.26 19.44 2.47
CA PHE A 189 4.47 19.86 1.79
C PHE A 189 5.05 21.16 2.36
N LEU A 190 6.38 21.23 2.40
CA LEU A 190 7.15 22.41 2.75
C LEU A 190 7.57 23.16 1.49
N GLU A 191 7.68 24.48 1.57
CA GLU A 191 8.06 25.31 0.42
C GLU A 191 9.45 24.90 -0.13
N GLY A 192 9.50 24.66 -1.44
CA GLY A 192 10.75 24.37 -2.15
C GLY A 192 11.37 23.00 -1.85
N GLU A 193 10.65 22.10 -1.19
CA GLU A 193 11.19 20.79 -0.85
C GLU A 193 11.43 19.87 -2.06
N THR A 194 12.10 18.74 -1.80
CA THR A 194 12.37 17.72 -2.82
C THR A 194 11.36 16.59 -2.73
N ILE A 195 10.78 16.25 -3.88
CA ILE A 195 9.75 15.22 -4.04
C ILE A 195 10.24 14.19 -5.05
N ILE A 196 10.36 12.93 -4.63
CA ILE A 196 10.53 11.77 -5.49
C ILE A 196 9.13 11.26 -5.85
N PHE A 197 8.78 11.25 -7.13
CA PHE A 197 7.47 10.79 -7.62
C PHE A 197 7.63 9.49 -8.43
N SER A 198 6.92 8.44 -8.03
CA SER A 198 7.00 7.10 -8.61
C SER A 198 5.64 6.62 -9.12
N LEU A 199 5.46 6.61 -10.45
CA LEU A 199 4.30 6.01 -11.11
C LEU A 199 4.69 5.40 -12.45
N GLY A 200 3.84 4.49 -12.92
CA GLY A 200 3.92 3.89 -14.27
C GLY A 200 4.17 2.39 -14.27
N GLU A 201 4.56 1.79 -13.13
CA GLU A 201 4.74 0.34 -13.04
C GLU A 201 3.43 -0.39 -13.37
N ILE A 202 2.34 0.04 -12.73
CA ILE A 202 1.02 -0.57 -12.95
C ILE A 202 0.59 -0.40 -14.41
N ASP A 203 0.83 0.78 -15.00
CA ASP A 203 0.52 1.06 -16.41
C ASP A 203 1.28 0.10 -17.34
N VAL A 204 2.60 -0.03 -17.16
CA VAL A 204 3.46 -0.94 -17.93
C VAL A 204 3.02 -2.39 -17.78
N ARG A 205 2.77 -2.84 -16.54
CA ARG A 205 2.47 -4.23 -16.24
C ARG A 205 1.09 -4.67 -16.71
N THR A 206 0.10 -3.77 -16.69
CA THR A 206 -1.31 -4.16 -16.87
C THR A 206 -2.00 -3.47 -18.04
N GLN A 207 -1.67 -2.21 -18.35
CA GLN A 207 -2.43 -1.40 -19.29
C GLN A 207 -1.84 -1.41 -20.69
N VAL A 208 -0.51 -1.33 -20.82
CA VAL A 208 0.16 -1.24 -22.13
C VAL A 208 -0.22 -2.41 -23.03
N TYR A 209 0.04 -3.66 -22.61
CA TYR A 209 -0.25 -4.82 -23.46
C TYR A 209 -1.73 -5.17 -23.56
N LYS A 210 -2.58 -4.67 -22.65
CA LYS A 210 -4.03 -4.73 -22.79
C LYS A 210 -4.51 -3.87 -23.97
N GLN A 211 -3.90 -2.71 -24.17
CA GLN A 211 -4.15 -1.86 -25.34
C GLN A 211 -3.54 -2.45 -26.63
N VAL A 212 -2.37 -3.09 -26.54
CA VAL A 212 -1.77 -3.80 -27.69
C VAL A 212 -2.66 -4.93 -28.19
N GLN A 213 -3.30 -5.69 -27.28
CA GLN A 213 -4.30 -6.70 -27.67
C GLN A 213 -5.51 -6.11 -28.42
N SER A 214 -5.76 -4.80 -28.27
CA SER A 214 -6.78 -4.06 -29.00
C SER A 214 -6.27 -3.46 -30.32
N GLY A 215 -5.03 -3.76 -30.72
CA GLY A 215 -4.43 -3.37 -32.00
C GLY A 215 -3.58 -2.10 -31.97
N ARG A 216 -3.27 -1.54 -30.80
CA ARG A 216 -2.39 -0.37 -30.66
C ARG A 216 -0.91 -0.76 -30.60
N ASP A 217 -0.01 0.14 -31.00
CA ASP A 217 1.43 -0.04 -30.76
C ASP A 217 1.78 0.28 -29.30
N TYR A 218 2.67 -0.51 -28.68
CA TYR A 218 2.99 -0.32 -27.26
C TYR A 218 3.70 1.01 -26.98
N LYS A 219 4.49 1.52 -27.93
CA LYS A 219 5.20 2.80 -27.80
C LYS A 219 4.21 3.96 -27.82
N GLU A 220 3.23 3.92 -28.71
CA GLU A 220 2.16 4.92 -28.76
C GLU A 220 1.38 4.98 -27.44
N VAL A 221 1.10 3.82 -26.84
CA VAL A 221 0.42 3.75 -25.54
C VAL A 221 1.30 4.31 -24.42
N VAL A 222 2.59 3.97 -24.41
CA VAL A 222 3.56 4.52 -23.44
C VAL A 222 3.71 6.04 -23.57
N ASP A 223 3.83 6.56 -24.79
CA ASP A 223 3.94 8.01 -25.03
C ASP A 223 2.68 8.75 -24.53
N GLU A 224 1.49 8.18 -24.73
CA GLU A 224 0.23 8.74 -24.20
C GLU A 224 0.23 8.78 -22.66
N ILE A 225 0.67 7.69 -22.00
CA ILE A 225 0.80 7.64 -20.54
C ILE A 225 1.74 8.73 -20.04
N LEU A 226 2.91 8.89 -20.69
CA LEU A 226 3.89 9.89 -20.32
C LEU A 226 3.36 11.32 -20.53
N GLU A 227 2.58 11.57 -21.57
CA GLU A 227 1.95 12.88 -21.78
C GLU A 227 1.09 13.30 -20.58
N HIS A 228 0.32 12.37 -20.02
CA HIS A 228 -0.49 12.61 -18.83
C HIS A 228 0.36 12.74 -17.57
N TYR A 229 1.34 11.86 -17.39
CA TYR A 229 2.19 11.88 -16.20
C TYR A 229 2.96 13.19 -16.08
N MET A 230 3.51 13.67 -17.19
CA MET A 230 4.29 14.90 -17.24
C MET A 230 3.48 16.14 -16.86
N LYS A 231 2.16 16.17 -17.09
CA LYS A 231 1.30 17.30 -16.67
C LYS A 231 1.33 17.50 -15.16
N LEU A 232 1.25 16.40 -14.40
CA LEU A 232 1.33 16.46 -12.93
C LEU A 232 2.73 16.86 -12.44
N LEU A 233 3.78 16.28 -13.03
CA LEU A 233 5.16 16.55 -12.64
C LEU A 233 5.56 18.01 -12.90
N LEU A 234 5.18 18.53 -14.07
CA LEU A 234 5.40 19.94 -14.42
C LEU A 234 4.59 20.87 -13.53
N TRP A 235 3.36 20.50 -13.21
CA TRP A 235 2.52 21.27 -12.28
C TRP A 235 3.15 21.41 -10.89
N LEU A 236 3.76 20.35 -10.35
CA LEU A 236 4.53 20.39 -9.10
C LEU A 236 5.77 21.30 -9.25
N LYS A 237 6.52 21.14 -10.33
CA LYS A 237 7.70 21.98 -10.59
C LYS A 237 7.35 23.47 -10.69
N GLU A 238 6.25 23.81 -11.36
CA GLU A 238 5.76 25.20 -11.48
C GLU A 238 5.39 25.84 -10.14
N ARG A 239 5.17 25.03 -9.09
CA ARG A 239 4.95 25.47 -7.70
C ARG A 239 6.22 25.65 -6.89
N GLY A 240 7.37 25.42 -7.51
CA GLY A 240 8.67 25.61 -6.88
C GLY A 240 9.24 24.37 -6.22
N TYR A 241 8.58 23.21 -6.32
CA TYR A 241 9.14 21.95 -5.80
C TYR A 241 10.27 21.43 -6.69
N ARG A 242 11.28 20.83 -6.07
CA ARG A 242 12.29 20.05 -6.77
C ARG A 242 11.75 18.64 -7.00
N VAL A 243 11.35 18.34 -8.22
CA VAL A 243 10.72 17.06 -8.57
C VAL A 243 11.74 16.11 -9.20
N ILE A 244 11.84 14.91 -8.63
CA ILE A 244 12.67 13.81 -9.11
C ILE A 244 11.75 12.67 -9.53
N CYS A 245 11.83 12.27 -10.78
CA CYS A 245 11.02 11.19 -11.32
C CYS A 245 11.72 9.85 -11.05
N TYR A 246 11.05 8.95 -10.34
CA TYR A 246 11.49 7.57 -10.20
C TYR A 246 10.75 6.70 -11.21
N GLY A 247 11.52 6.14 -12.16
CA GLY A 247 10.95 5.34 -13.24
C GLY A 247 10.53 3.93 -12.82
N PRO A 248 9.61 3.28 -13.56
CA PRO A 248 9.18 1.91 -13.29
C PRO A 248 10.34 0.92 -13.21
N ILE A 249 10.18 -0.08 -12.34
CA ILE A 249 11.16 -1.14 -12.09
C ILE A 249 10.99 -2.31 -13.08
N GLY A 250 11.88 -3.32 -12.98
CA GLY A 250 11.68 -4.60 -13.68
C GLY A 250 10.39 -5.29 -13.23
N SER A 251 9.61 -5.81 -14.17
CA SER A 251 8.33 -6.47 -13.92
C SER A 251 8.50 -7.83 -13.21
N LEU A 252 7.47 -8.28 -12.49
CA LEU A 252 7.41 -9.64 -11.94
C LEU A 252 7.64 -10.72 -13.02
N LYS A 253 8.18 -11.87 -12.62
CA LYS A 253 8.37 -13.01 -13.50
C LYS A 253 7.06 -13.68 -13.93
N ASP A 254 7.08 -14.33 -15.09
CA ASP A 254 5.91 -15.10 -15.55
C ASP A 254 5.64 -16.35 -14.70
N SER A 255 6.62 -16.83 -13.94
CA SER A 255 6.50 -17.91 -12.95
C SER A 255 5.76 -17.50 -11.68
N ALA A 256 5.64 -16.20 -11.37
CA ALA A 256 4.91 -15.74 -10.20
C ALA A 256 3.40 -16.07 -10.31
N PRO A 257 2.66 -16.32 -9.22
CA PRO A 257 1.22 -16.53 -9.30
C PRO A 257 0.50 -15.39 -10.01
N LEU A 258 -0.49 -15.73 -10.85
CA LEU A 258 -1.42 -14.77 -11.44
C LEU A 258 -2.70 -14.79 -10.62
N ASP A 259 -3.00 -13.69 -9.96
CA ASP A 259 -4.20 -13.51 -9.14
C ASP A 259 -4.72 -12.08 -9.27
N ASP A 260 -5.91 -11.82 -8.73
CA ASP A 260 -6.55 -10.50 -8.78
C ASP A 260 -5.75 -9.41 -8.06
N TYR A 261 -4.84 -9.80 -7.15
CA TYR A 261 -3.95 -8.89 -6.43
C TYR A 261 -2.71 -8.51 -7.25
N ARG A 262 -2.25 -9.41 -8.13
CA ARG A 262 -1.07 -9.24 -9.00
C ARG A 262 -1.43 -9.36 -10.48
N PRO A 263 -2.35 -8.53 -11.00
CA PRO A 263 -2.73 -8.61 -12.41
C PRO A 263 -1.52 -8.30 -13.29
N ARG A 264 -1.41 -8.98 -14.43
CA ARG A 264 -0.41 -8.67 -15.45
C ARG A 264 -0.91 -9.05 -16.83
N VAL A 265 -0.47 -8.33 -17.85
CA VAL A 265 -0.83 -8.58 -19.25
C VAL A 265 0.45 -8.58 -20.10
N GLY A 266 0.55 -9.55 -21.03
CA GLY A 266 1.77 -9.82 -21.79
C GLY A 266 2.75 -10.72 -21.03
N SER A 267 3.85 -11.12 -21.66
CA SER A 267 4.96 -11.84 -21.01
C SER A 267 5.88 -10.90 -20.24
N GLU A 268 6.73 -11.43 -19.37
CA GLU A 268 7.76 -10.67 -18.65
C GLU A 268 8.62 -9.85 -19.60
N GLN A 269 9.13 -10.49 -20.66
CA GLN A 269 9.93 -9.84 -21.69
C GLN A 269 9.20 -8.70 -22.37
N GLN A 270 7.90 -8.88 -22.66
CA GLN A 270 7.05 -7.82 -23.21
C GLN A 270 6.93 -6.65 -22.22
N ARG A 271 6.54 -6.92 -20.97
CA ARG A 271 6.39 -5.87 -19.95
C ARG A 271 7.70 -5.12 -19.72
N ASN A 272 8.82 -5.83 -19.64
CA ASN A 272 10.15 -5.23 -19.52
C ASN A 272 10.57 -4.46 -20.79
N GLN A 273 10.21 -4.90 -21.99
CA GLN A 273 10.41 -4.13 -23.22
C GLN A 273 9.67 -2.79 -23.17
N ALA A 274 8.41 -2.79 -22.74
CA ALA A 274 7.64 -1.56 -22.55
C ALA A 274 8.22 -0.70 -21.41
N GLY A 275 8.63 -1.30 -20.29
CA GLY A 275 9.28 -0.62 -19.17
C GLY A 275 10.60 0.05 -19.54
N ARG A 276 11.42 -0.61 -20.38
CA ARG A 276 12.65 -0.03 -20.93
C ARG A 276 12.33 1.22 -21.76
N TYR A 277 11.41 1.09 -22.72
CA TYR A 277 11.00 2.23 -23.55
C TYR A 277 10.40 3.37 -22.72
N TYR A 278 9.57 3.06 -21.72
CA TYR A 278 9.00 4.03 -20.77
C TYR A 278 10.11 4.82 -20.06
N ASN A 279 11.08 4.12 -19.47
CA ASN A 279 12.19 4.74 -18.75
C ASN A 279 13.05 5.62 -19.67
N GLU A 280 13.41 5.13 -20.86
CA GLU A 280 14.20 5.89 -21.85
C GLU A 280 13.48 7.18 -22.29
N ARG A 281 12.17 7.10 -22.55
CA ARG A 281 11.36 8.25 -22.95
C ARG A 281 11.16 9.22 -21.78
N LEU A 282 10.84 8.73 -20.59
CA LEU A 282 10.66 9.57 -19.41
C LEU A 282 11.96 10.31 -19.06
N GLU A 283 13.12 9.64 -19.11
CA GLU A 283 14.43 10.28 -18.89
C GLU A 283 14.67 11.41 -19.89
N ALA A 284 14.43 11.16 -21.18
CA ALA A 284 14.62 12.16 -22.22
C ALA A 284 13.71 13.38 -22.00
N ILE A 285 12.43 13.16 -21.70
CA ILE A 285 11.47 14.23 -21.45
C ILE A 285 11.83 15.00 -20.16
N CYS A 286 12.21 14.30 -19.09
CA CYS A 286 12.65 14.95 -17.85
C CYS A 286 13.83 15.88 -18.11
N ARG A 287 14.85 15.41 -18.83
CA ARG A 287 16.01 16.22 -19.20
C ARG A 287 15.62 17.44 -20.03
N GLU A 288 14.74 17.28 -21.02
CA GLU A 288 14.24 18.39 -21.85
C GLU A 288 13.47 19.44 -21.03
N GLN A 289 12.71 18.98 -20.04
CA GLN A 289 11.92 19.83 -19.16
C GLN A 289 12.68 20.32 -17.92
N GLY A 290 13.95 19.97 -17.76
CA GLY A 290 14.76 20.32 -16.58
C GLY A 290 14.23 19.72 -15.28
N LEU A 291 13.72 18.50 -15.34
CA LEU A 291 13.40 17.62 -14.21
C LEU A 291 14.53 16.60 -14.04
N GLU A 292 14.65 16.05 -12.84
CA GLU A 292 15.61 14.99 -12.55
C GLU A 292 14.93 13.63 -12.69
N PHE A 293 15.70 12.61 -13.09
CA PHE A 293 15.21 11.27 -13.29
C PHE A 293 16.23 10.24 -12.80
N PHE A 294 15.74 9.16 -12.21
CA PHE A 294 16.53 7.94 -12.01
C PHE A 294 15.61 6.71 -12.03
N THR A 295 16.23 5.54 -12.22
CA THR A 295 15.55 4.24 -12.11
C THR A 295 16.55 3.16 -11.68
N LEU A 296 16.03 2.07 -11.11
CA LEU A 296 16.76 0.81 -10.90
C LEU A 296 16.50 -0.21 -12.02
N PHE A 297 15.64 0.11 -12.99
CA PHE A 297 15.26 -0.80 -14.07
C PHE A 297 16.46 -1.45 -14.77
N TYR A 298 17.46 -0.65 -15.13
CA TYR A 298 18.65 -1.13 -15.84
C TYR A 298 19.59 -1.98 -14.97
N ASP A 299 19.46 -1.90 -13.65
CA ASP A 299 20.20 -2.74 -12.70
C ASP A 299 19.46 -4.07 -12.46
N MET A 300 18.14 -4.09 -12.70
CA MET A 300 17.26 -5.23 -12.47
C MET A 300 17.05 -6.12 -13.70
N VAL A 301 17.10 -5.55 -14.90
CA VAL A 301 16.66 -6.22 -16.13
C VAL A 301 17.85 -6.49 -17.04
N ASN A 302 18.05 -7.75 -17.40
CA ASN A 302 19.13 -8.17 -18.29
C ASN A 302 18.84 -7.85 -19.77
N ASP A 303 19.78 -8.18 -20.66
CA ASP A 303 19.66 -7.92 -22.10
C ASP A 303 18.54 -8.75 -22.76
N ASP A 304 18.15 -9.88 -22.15
CA ASP A 304 17.05 -10.75 -22.59
C ASP A 304 15.68 -10.28 -22.07
N ASN A 305 15.62 -9.11 -21.42
CA ASN A 305 14.44 -8.54 -20.77
C ASN A 305 13.86 -9.42 -19.64
N GLU A 306 14.71 -10.14 -18.93
CA GLU A 306 14.35 -10.89 -17.73
C GLU A 306 14.76 -10.12 -16.47
N THR A 307 13.92 -10.19 -15.45
CA THR A 307 14.09 -9.53 -14.15
C THR A 307 14.93 -10.39 -13.21
N ASP A 308 15.90 -9.76 -12.57
CA ASP A 308 16.68 -10.33 -11.46
C ASP A 308 15.86 -10.28 -10.16
N GLU A 309 15.34 -11.43 -9.75
CA GLU A 309 14.51 -11.60 -8.55
C GLU A 309 15.20 -11.19 -7.25
N ARG A 310 16.53 -11.04 -7.22
CA ARG A 310 17.24 -10.55 -6.03
C ARG A 310 16.80 -9.14 -5.63
N PHE A 311 16.31 -8.35 -6.58
CA PHE A 311 15.77 -7.02 -6.32
C PHE A 311 14.32 -7.04 -5.81
N LEU A 312 13.62 -8.17 -5.93
CA LEU A 312 12.23 -8.27 -5.52
C LEU A 312 12.11 -8.70 -4.05
N SER A 313 11.02 -8.31 -3.41
CA SER A 313 10.71 -8.68 -2.04
C SER A 313 10.25 -10.14 -1.93
N GLY A 314 9.91 -10.60 -0.72
CA GLY A 314 9.37 -11.95 -0.51
C GLY A 314 8.08 -12.23 -1.31
N ASP A 315 7.36 -11.18 -1.70
CA ASP A 315 6.14 -11.28 -2.50
C ASP A 315 6.37 -11.39 -4.02
N GLN A 316 7.64 -11.31 -4.46
CA GLN A 316 8.07 -11.38 -5.87
C GLN A 316 7.39 -10.35 -6.78
N PHE A 317 6.96 -9.23 -6.21
CA PHE A 317 6.14 -8.23 -6.87
C PHE A 317 6.65 -6.81 -6.59
N HIS A 318 6.87 -6.47 -5.33
CA HIS A 318 7.48 -5.19 -4.93
C HIS A 318 9.00 -5.27 -4.87
N LEU A 319 9.67 -4.11 -4.87
CA LEU A 319 11.12 -4.05 -4.60
C LEU A 319 11.42 -4.45 -3.16
N GLY A 320 12.38 -5.36 -2.99
CA GLY A 320 13.05 -5.61 -1.73
C GLY A 320 14.22 -4.63 -1.51
N GLN A 321 14.87 -4.74 -0.35
CA GLN A 321 15.92 -3.77 0.04
C GLN A 321 17.30 -4.02 -0.58
N TYR A 322 17.46 -5.05 -1.43
CA TYR A 322 18.73 -5.35 -2.11
C TYR A 322 19.24 -4.17 -2.95
N GLY A 323 18.34 -3.47 -3.64
CA GLY A 323 18.66 -2.31 -4.48
C GLY A 323 18.78 -0.98 -3.72
N TYR A 324 18.59 -0.96 -2.39
CA TYR A 324 18.46 0.29 -1.63
C TYR A 324 19.70 1.17 -1.72
N GLN A 325 20.89 0.59 -1.50
CA GLN A 325 22.13 1.37 -1.57
C GLN A 325 22.38 1.92 -2.99
N LEU A 326 22.03 1.17 -4.05
CA LEU A 326 22.13 1.65 -5.42
C LEU A 326 21.22 2.86 -5.68
N ALA A 327 20.00 2.85 -5.13
CA ALA A 327 19.09 3.99 -5.22
C ALA A 327 19.65 5.22 -4.47
N ILE A 328 20.18 5.02 -3.26
CA ILE A 328 20.83 6.09 -2.48
C ILE A 328 22.00 6.69 -3.27
N ASP A 329 22.85 5.88 -3.88
CA ASP A 329 24.00 6.35 -4.63
C ASP A 329 23.58 7.15 -5.88
N LYS A 330 22.54 6.70 -6.60
CA LYS A 330 21.95 7.44 -7.72
C LYS A 330 21.37 8.79 -7.27
N LEU A 331 20.68 8.82 -6.14
CA LEU A 331 20.12 10.04 -5.56
C LEU A 331 21.22 11.02 -5.09
N ARG A 332 22.32 10.52 -4.51
CA ARG A 332 23.49 11.34 -4.18
C ARG A 332 24.16 11.92 -5.43
N CYS A 333 24.19 11.18 -6.54
CA CYS A 333 24.66 11.69 -7.84
C CYS A 333 23.77 12.81 -8.40
N LEU A 334 22.48 12.83 -8.05
CA LEU A 334 21.58 13.95 -8.31
C LEU A 334 21.79 15.11 -7.32
N GLY A 335 22.67 14.98 -6.33
CA GLY A 335 23.01 16.04 -5.39
C GLY A 335 22.04 16.14 -4.20
N LEU A 336 21.36 15.06 -3.83
CA LEU A 336 20.71 14.99 -2.52
C LEU A 336 21.74 14.69 -1.42
N ALA A 337 21.59 15.37 -0.28
CA ALA A 337 22.34 15.08 0.93
C ALA A 337 21.57 14.02 1.76
N LEU A 338 21.86 12.74 1.49
CA LEU A 338 21.23 11.56 2.11
C LEU A 338 22.18 10.77 3.00
#